data_AF-A0A512DVG0-F1
#
_entry.id   AF-A0A512DVG0-F1
#
_cell.length_a   1.000
_cell.length_b   1.000
_cell.length_c   1.000
_cell.angle_alpha   90.00
_cell.angle_beta   90.00
_cell.angle_gamma   90.00
#
_symmetry.space_group_name_H-M   'P 1'
#
loop_
_entity.id
_entity.type
_entity.pdbx_description
1 polymer ?
#
loop_
_entity_poly.entity_id
_entity_poly.type
_entity_poly.pdbx_seq_one_letter_code
_entity_poly.pdbx_strand_id
1 'polypeptide(L)'
;MNVIPFPSCRFTPADLSAFYEVALPKCSRGAWAGVARQTERHHDRLLISLPGVGEPVFIFERDVAGHYCLWFRDGNGKRCIGKGMTASACLSIWRPAPVRRRSAAVPVC
;
A
#
# COMPACT_ATOMS: atom_id res chain seq x y z
N MET A 1 18.59 -9.85 29.59
CA MET A 1 18.48 -9.65 28.13
C MET A 1 17.29 -8.74 27.88
N ASN A 2 17.52 -7.48 27.51
CA ASN A 2 16.46 -6.49 27.36
C ASN A 2 16.08 -6.44 25.87
N VAL A 3 14.97 -7.09 25.51
CA VAL A 3 14.42 -7.01 24.16
C VAL A 3 13.73 -5.66 24.06
N ILE A 4 14.26 -4.74 23.25
CA ILE A 4 13.54 -3.53 22.91
C ILE A 4 12.39 -3.95 22.00
N PRO A 5 11.12 -3.81 22.42
CA PRO A 5 10.00 -4.20 21.58
C PRO A 5 10.04 -3.40 20.28
N PHE A 6 9.87 -4.09 19.16
CA PHE A 6 9.79 -3.44 17.86
C PHE A 6 8.61 -2.46 17.90
N PRO A 7 8.80 -1.17 17.58
CA PRO A 7 7.71 -0.21 17.66
C PRO A 7 6.57 -0.68 16.75
N SER A 8 5.36 -0.81 17.31
CA SER A 8 4.16 -1.31 16.62
C SER A 8 3.80 -0.51 15.37
N CYS A 9 4.33 0.71 15.23
CA CYS A 9 4.14 1.56 14.06
C CYS A 9 5.07 1.25 12.88
N ARG A 10 6.09 0.40 13.03
CA ARG A 10 7.06 0.11 11.95
C ARG A 10 6.51 -0.89 10.97
N PHE A 11 6.68 -0.69 9.67
CA PHE A 11 6.40 -1.75 8.70
C PHE A 11 7.27 -2.98 8.99
N THR A 12 6.63 -4.13 9.08
CA THR A 12 7.29 -5.43 9.14
C THR A 12 7.75 -5.86 7.74
N PRO A 13 8.65 -6.85 7.63
CA PRO A 13 9.01 -7.41 6.33
C PRO A 13 7.81 -7.92 5.52
N ALA A 14 6.80 -8.50 6.20
CA ALA A 14 5.57 -8.96 5.55
C ALA A 14 4.75 -7.80 4.96
N ASP A 15 4.68 -6.67 5.66
CA ASP A 15 3.96 -5.48 5.18
C ASP A 15 4.63 -4.89 3.92
N LEU A 16 5.97 -4.83 3.93
CA LEU A 16 6.74 -4.37 2.78
C LEU A 16 6.58 -5.32 1.59
N SER A 17 6.59 -6.64 1.81
CA SER A 17 6.32 -7.63 0.76
C SER A 17 4.94 -7.41 0.13
N ALA A 18 3.90 -7.27 0.95
CA ALA A 18 2.53 -7.04 0.48
C ALA A 18 2.38 -5.72 -0.30
N PHE A 19 3.14 -4.69 0.09
CA PHE A 19 3.23 -3.43 -0.64
C PHE A 19 3.96 -3.59 -1.98
N TYR A 20 5.10 -4.26 -2.02
CA TYR A 20 5.89 -4.44 -3.24
C TYR A 20 5.18 -5.27 -4.31
N GLU A 21 4.33 -6.23 -3.92
CA GLU A 21 3.43 -6.94 -4.85
C GLU A 21 2.55 -5.96 -5.67
N VAL A 22 2.17 -4.83 -5.08
CA VAL A 22 1.41 -3.77 -5.76
C VAL A 22 2.34 -2.78 -6.46
N ALA A 23 3.42 -2.37 -5.80
CA ALA A 23 4.28 -1.29 -6.26
C ALA A 23 5.08 -1.67 -7.51
N LEU A 24 5.67 -2.88 -7.54
CA LEU A 24 6.59 -3.28 -8.61
C LEU A 24 5.93 -3.22 -10.00
N PRO A 25 4.71 -3.77 -10.22
CA PRO A 25 4.04 -3.64 -11.51
C PRO A 25 3.65 -2.20 -11.90
N LYS A 26 3.44 -1.31 -10.91
CA LYS A 26 3.08 0.09 -11.17
C LYS A 26 4.31 0.92 -11.54
N CYS A 27 5.43 0.69 -10.85
CA CYS A 27 6.70 1.32 -11.19
C CYS A 27 7.22 0.84 -12.56
N SER A 28 7.18 -0.47 -12.84
CA SER A 28 7.69 -1.02 -14.11
C SER A 28 6.94 -0.51 -15.35
N ARG A 29 5.66 -0.18 -15.20
CA ARG A 29 4.83 0.42 -16.26
C ARG A 29 4.92 1.95 -16.32
N GLY A 30 5.77 2.56 -15.50
CA GLY A 30 5.89 4.01 -15.38
C GLY A 30 4.67 4.70 -14.79
N ALA A 31 3.71 3.96 -14.21
CA ALA A 31 2.54 4.57 -13.58
C ALA A 31 2.90 5.28 -12.26
N TRP A 32 3.90 4.76 -11.54
CA TRP A 32 4.48 5.37 -10.34
C TRP A 32 5.92 5.79 -10.64
N ALA A 33 6.28 7.01 -10.24
CA ALA A 33 7.62 7.53 -10.41
C ALA A 33 8.58 7.02 -9.33
N GLY A 34 8.08 6.75 -8.13
CA GLY A 34 8.90 6.24 -7.04
C GLY A 34 8.15 6.08 -5.73
N VAL A 35 8.84 5.48 -4.76
CA VAL A 35 8.37 5.31 -3.39
C VAL A 35 9.47 5.73 -2.43
N ALA A 36 9.16 6.62 -1.49
CA ALA A 36 10.05 7.03 -0.40
C ALA A 36 9.49 6.55 0.94
N ARG A 37 10.37 6.19 1.89
CA ARG A 37 9.96 5.83 3.25
C ARG A 37 10.18 7.00 4.19
N GLN A 38 9.16 7.33 4.99
CA GLN A 38 9.21 8.33 6.04
C GLN A 38 8.80 7.68 7.36
N THR A 39 9.70 7.70 8.32
CA THR A 39 9.56 6.96 9.57
C THR A 39 9.60 7.95 10.73
N GLU A 40 8.51 8.05 11.49
CA GLU A 40 8.38 9.00 12.60
C GLU A 40 8.10 8.26 13.93
N ARG A 41 7.89 9.01 15.02
CA ARG A 41 7.60 8.43 16.34
C ARG A 41 6.30 7.63 16.35
N HIS A 42 5.28 8.10 15.64
CA HIS A 42 3.92 7.57 15.74
C HIS A 42 3.44 6.80 14.51
N HIS A 43 4.25 6.78 13.45
CA HIS A 43 3.87 6.11 12.22
C HIS A 43 5.10 5.77 11.39
N ASP A 44 4.89 4.88 10.43
CA ASP A 44 5.81 4.59 9.34
C ASP A 44 5.03 4.69 8.04
N ARG A 45 5.58 5.41 7.06
CA ARG A 45 4.89 5.78 5.82
C ARG A 45 5.71 5.40 4.61
N LEU A 46 5.02 4.89 3.60
CA LEU A 46 5.50 4.83 2.23
C LEU A 46 4.77 5.91 1.44
N LEU A 47 5.54 6.86 0.92
CA LEU A 47 5.10 7.99 0.12
C LEU A 47 5.25 7.62 -1.35
N ILE A 48 4.16 7.64 -2.12
CA ILE A 48 4.14 7.21 -3.51
C ILE A 48 3.98 8.43 -4.41
N SER A 49 4.94 8.63 -5.31
CA SER A 49 4.96 9.73 -6.27
C SER A 49 4.50 9.27 -7.64
N LEU A 50 3.75 10.13 -8.34
CA LEU A 50 3.32 9.89 -9.72
C LEU A 50 4.16 10.75 -10.68
N PRO A 51 4.36 10.31 -11.94
CA PRO A 51 5.05 11.11 -12.94
C PRO A 51 4.40 12.49 -13.13
N GLY A 52 5.22 13.54 -13.22
CA GLY A 52 4.74 14.91 -13.44
C GLY A 52 4.09 15.58 -12.23
N VAL A 53 4.04 14.92 -11.06
CA VAL A 53 3.53 15.49 -9.82
C VAL A 53 4.68 15.71 -8.84
N GLY A 54 4.86 16.96 -8.38
CA GLY A 54 5.99 17.34 -7.51
C GLY A 54 5.90 16.78 -6.09
N GLU A 55 4.70 16.40 -5.64
CA GLU A 55 4.44 15.91 -4.29
C GLU A 55 3.91 14.46 -4.30
N PRO A 56 4.17 13.67 -3.24
CA PRO A 56 3.58 12.33 -3.11
C PRO A 56 2.04 12.39 -3.12
N VAL A 57 1.45 11.58 -3.99
CA VAL A 57 -0.01 11.54 -4.22
C VAL A 57 -0.68 10.51 -3.31
N PHE A 58 -0.01 9.37 -3.06
CA PHE A 58 -0.52 8.37 -2.13
C PHE A 58 0.40 8.21 -0.94
N ILE A 59 -0.18 7.88 0.22
CA ILE A 59 0.56 7.63 1.45
C ILE A 59 0.00 6.36 2.07
N PHE A 60 0.81 5.31 2.10
CA PHE A 60 0.51 4.10 2.85
C PHE A 60 1.16 4.20 4.22
N GLU A 61 0.37 4.10 5.29
CA GLU A 61 0.78 4.40 6.66
C GLU A 61 0.44 3.24 7.59
N ARG A 62 1.37 2.91 8.49
CA ARG A 62 1.11 2.09 9.68
C ARG A 62 1.20 2.97 10.93
N ASP A 63 0.14 3.01 11.74
CA ASP A 63 0.06 3.84 12.94
C ASP A 63 0.58 3.14 14.21
N VAL A 64 0.59 3.83 15.36
CA VAL A 64 0.98 3.26 16.66
C VAL A 64 0.14 2.08 17.13
N ALA A 65 -1.11 1.98 16.69
CA ALA A 65 -1.97 0.83 17.00
C ALA A 65 -1.69 -0.36 16.08
N GLY A 66 -0.82 -0.19 15.07
CA GLY A 66 -0.52 -1.18 14.06
C GLY A 66 -1.58 -1.25 12.96
N HIS A 67 -2.50 -0.28 12.88
CA HIS A 67 -3.49 -0.18 11.83
C HIS A 67 -2.88 0.41 10.56
N TYR A 68 -3.42 -0.01 9.42
CA TYR A 68 -2.98 0.42 8.11
C TYR A 68 -4.00 1.38 7.51
N CYS A 69 -3.51 2.52 7.04
CA CYS A 69 -4.30 3.49 6.31
C CYS A 69 -3.64 3.81 4.97
N LEU A 70 -4.45 3.84 3.92
CA LEU A 70 -4.06 4.33 2.61
C LEU A 70 -4.76 5.65 2.37
N TRP A 71 -3.95 6.67 2.09
CA TRP A 71 -4.40 8.02 1.90
C TRP A 71 -4.11 8.49 0.49
N PHE A 72 -5.01 9.32 -0.03
CA PHE A 72 -4.86 10.05 -1.27
C PHE A 72 -4.76 11.54 -0.95
N ARG A 73 -3.72 12.19 -1.45
CA ARG A 73 -3.53 13.63 -1.39
C ARG A 73 -3.99 14.23 -2.71
N ASP A 74 -4.91 15.19 -2.61
CA ASP A 74 -5.32 16.06 -3.70
C ASP A 74 -5.08 17.52 -3.33
N GLY A 75 -5.38 18.44 -4.25
CA GLY A 75 -5.23 19.88 -4.01
C GLY A 75 -6.05 20.43 -2.85
N ASN A 76 -7.04 19.67 -2.33
CA ASN A 76 -7.91 20.07 -1.22
C ASN A 76 -7.52 19.41 0.10
N GLY A 77 -6.47 18.57 0.12
CA GLY A 77 -5.94 17.96 1.33
C GLY A 77 -5.71 16.46 1.19
N LYS A 78 -5.83 15.74 2.32
CA LYS A 78 -5.56 14.29 2.41
C LYS A 78 -6.83 13.56 2.83
N ARG A 79 -7.30 12.61 2.02
CA ARG A 79 -8.46 11.77 2.33
C ARG A 79 -8.09 10.29 2.45
N CYS A 80 -8.71 9.59 3.38
CA CYS A 80 -8.48 8.16 3.57
C CYS A 80 -9.27 7.39 2.51
N ILE A 81 -8.58 6.59 1.70
CA ILE A 81 -9.20 5.77 0.66
C ILE A 81 -9.22 4.28 1.01
N GLY A 82 -8.38 3.84 1.94
CA GLY A 82 -8.38 2.46 2.42
C GLY A 82 -7.96 2.35 3.87
N LYS A 83 -8.51 1.36 4.59
CA LYS A 83 -8.14 1.00 5.96
C LYS A 83 -8.09 -0.51 6.11
N GLY A 84 -7.24 -1.01 6.98
CA GLY A 84 -7.20 -2.43 7.29
C GLY A 84 -6.39 -2.75 8.53
N MET A 85 -6.66 -3.92 9.12
CA MET A 85 -5.87 -4.49 10.21
C MET A 85 -4.58 -5.16 9.72
N THR A 86 -4.47 -5.38 8.40
CA THR A 86 -3.27 -5.90 7.74
C THR A 86 -2.94 -5.06 6.51
N ALA A 87 -1.66 -5.07 6.10
CA ALA A 87 -1.22 -4.39 4.89
C ALA A 87 -2.00 -4.86 3.65
N SER A 88 -2.15 -6.17 3.48
CA SER A 88 -2.90 -6.75 2.35
C SER A 88 -4.37 -6.34 2.32
N ALA A 89 -5.04 -6.28 3.48
CA ALA A 89 -6.43 -5.84 3.55
C ALA A 89 -6.56 -4.37 3.14
N CYS A 90 -5.68 -3.51 3.64
CA CYS A 90 -5.66 -2.09 3.28
C CYS A 90 -5.35 -1.85 1.80
N LEU A 91 -4.39 -2.61 1.23
CA LEU A 91 -3.94 -2.48 -0.15
C LEU A 91 -4.83 -3.21 -1.18
N SER A 92 -5.89 -3.90 -0.73
CA SER A 92 -6.81 -4.63 -1.59
C SER A 92 -7.46 -3.78 -2.69
N ILE A 93 -7.60 -2.48 -2.46
CA ILE A 93 -8.13 -1.50 -3.43
C ILE A 93 -7.28 -1.42 -4.71
N TRP A 94 -5.97 -1.65 -4.60
CA TRP A 94 -5.07 -1.65 -5.75
C TRP A 94 -4.84 -3.02 -6.35
N ARG A 95 -5.26 -4.08 -5.65
CA ARG A 95 -5.20 -5.43 -6.21
C ARG A 95 -6.34 -5.54 -7.22
N PRO A 96 -6.06 -5.95 -8.47
CA PRO A 96 -7.14 -6.28 -9.39
C PRO A 96 -8.01 -7.35 -8.73
N ALA A 97 -9.33 -7.14 -8.76
CA ALA A 97 -10.26 -8.20 -8.34
C ALA A 97 -9.86 -9.49 -9.06
N PRO A 98 -9.75 -10.63 -8.37
CA PRO A 98 -9.46 -11.88 -9.05
C PRO A 98 -10.56 -12.06 -10.08
N VAL A 99 -10.18 -11.95 -11.37
CA VAL A 99 -11.06 -12.33 -12.47
C VAL A 99 -11.34 -13.80 -12.21
N ARG A 100 -12.52 -14.11 -11.67
CA ARG A 100 -13.06 -15.47 -11.67
C ARG A 100 -13.01 -15.87 -13.15
N ARG A 101 -12.03 -16.67 -13.54
CA ARG A 101 -12.09 -17.37 -14.81
C ARG A 101 -13.35 -18.20 -14.71
N ARG A 102 -14.45 -17.71 -15.31
CA ARG A 102 -15.56 -18.57 -15.67
C ARG A 102 -14.92 -19.60 -16.58
N SER A 103 -14.71 -20.80 -16.07
CA SER A 103 -14.48 -21.98 -16.92
C SER A 103 -15.68 -22.03 -17.84
N ALA A 104 -15.53 -21.51 -19.06
CA ALA A 104 -16.48 -21.75 -20.12
C ALA A 104 -16.37 -23.25 -20.39
N ALA A 105 -17.32 -24.01 -19.85
CA ALA A 105 -17.55 -25.37 -20.28
C ALA A 105 -17.83 -25.29 -21.78
N VAL A 106 -16.91 -25.86 -22.57
CA VAL A 106 -17.11 -26.05 -24.00
C VAL A 106 -18.23 -27.10 -24.14
N PRO A 107 -19.34 -26.80 -24.83
CA PRO A 107 -20.31 -27.84 -25.14
C PRO A 107 -19.68 -28.75 -26.19
N VAL A 108 -19.62 -30.04 -25.87
CA VAL A 108 -19.26 -31.09 -26.82
C VAL A 108 -20.50 -31.31 -27.69
N CYS A 109 -20.37 -31.10 -29.00
CA CYS A 109 -21.35 -31.52 -30.00
C CYS A 109 -21.23 -33.02 -30.26
#